data_AF-A0A3C1RMI2-F1
#
_entry.id   AF-A0A3C1RMI2-F1
#
_cell.length_a   1.000
_cell.length_b   1.000
_cell.length_c   1.000
_cell.angle_alpha   90.00
_cell.angle_beta   90.00
_cell.angle_gamma   90.00
#
_symmetry.space_group_name_H-M   'P 1'
#
loop_
_entity.id
_entity.type
_entity.pdbx_description
1 polymer ?
#
loop_
_entity_poly.entity_id
_entity_poly.type
_entity_poly.pdbx_seq_one_letter_code
_entity_poly.pdbx_strand_id
1 'polypeptide(L)'
;MFDQSICINSLEDLRSGNPTRQAEALLRLVDDEVYEAVPDILPLLNSPETAIRSSAAYALGYLGIDEIKKVGYALINILNDPEEIVRYDAIEALGGLQYIEAVDQIKDKLINDPYAKYINPVSRKNRVYGD
;
A
#
# COMPACT_ATOMS: atom_id res chain seq x y z
N MET A 1 -5.76 16.43 19.68
CA MET A 1 -7.16 16.57 19.25
C MET A 1 -7.13 16.37 17.76
N PHE A 2 -7.57 15.21 17.26
CA PHE A 2 -7.62 14.94 15.83
C PHE A 2 -8.54 15.98 15.19
N ASP A 3 -8.04 16.74 14.21
CA ASP A 3 -8.87 17.68 13.47
C ASP A 3 -9.79 16.86 12.56
N GLN A 4 -11.04 16.72 12.97
CA GLN A 4 -12.08 16.00 12.22
C GLN A 4 -12.25 16.55 10.80
N SER A 5 -11.92 17.83 10.56
CA SER A 5 -11.98 18.43 9.23
C SER A 5 -10.91 17.88 8.29
N ILE A 6 -9.73 17.52 8.80
CA ILE A 6 -8.64 16.96 7.99
C ILE A 6 -9.00 15.55 7.53
N CYS A 7 -9.53 14.72 8.44
CA CYS A 7 -9.95 13.35 8.12
C CYS A 7 -11.07 13.30 7.08
N ILE A 8 -12.09 14.15 7.20
CA ILE A 8 -13.20 14.23 6.23
C ILE A 8 -12.68 14.58 4.83
N ASN A 9 -11.81 15.59 4.71
CA ASN A 9 -11.25 16.00 3.43
C ASN A 9 -10.40 14.89 2.79
N SER A 10 -9.59 14.17 3.57
CA SER A 10 -8.79 13.05 3.08
C SER A 10 -9.64 11.90 2.53
N LEU A 11 -10.77 11.57 3.17
CA LEU A 11 -11.67 10.52 2.67
C LEU A 11 -12.41 10.96 1.38
N GLU A 12 -12.79 12.23 1.27
CA GLU A 12 -13.34 12.77 0.02
C GLU A 12 -12.31 12.73 -1.12
N ASP A 13 -11.06 13.10 -0.83
CA ASP A 13 -9.97 13.07 -1.81
C ASP A 13 -9.62 11.65 -2.26
N LEU A 14 -9.66 10.64 -1.37
CA LEU A 14 -9.55 9.21 -1.75
C LEU A 14 -10.63 8.79 -2.76
N ARG A 15 -11.86 9.28 -2.59
CA ARG A 15 -13.01 8.92 -3.43
C ARG A 15 -13.13 9.78 -4.69
N SER A 16 -12.28 10.79 -4.85
CA SER A 16 -12.37 11.76 -5.95
C SER A 16 -12.10 11.16 -7.34
N GLY A 17 -11.44 10.00 -7.42
CA GLY A 17 -10.96 9.40 -8.67
C GLY A 17 -9.83 10.20 -9.34
N ASN A 18 -9.35 11.28 -8.72
CA ASN A 18 -8.21 12.05 -9.18
C ASN A 18 -6.92 11.45 -8.56
N PRO A 19 -5.99 10.91 -9.37
CA PRO A 19 -4.82 10.21 -8.83
C PRO A 19 -3.94 11.10 -7.95
N THR A 20 -3.76 12.38 -8.29
CA THR A 20 -2.96 13.29 -7.46
C THR A 20 -3.57 13.46 -6.08
N ARG A 21 -4.89 13.71 -6.00
CA ARG A 21 -5.60 13.85 -4.72
C ARG A 21 -5.62 12.55 -3.93
N GLN A 22 -5.81 11.42 -4.61
CA GLN A 22 -5.78 10.11 -3.97
C GLN A 22 -4.40 9.80 -3.35
N ALA A 23 -3.31 10.09 -4.06
CA ALA A 23 -1.96 9.88 -3.55
C ALA A 23 -1.67 10.78 -2.33
N GLU A 24 -2.04 12.07 -2.39
CA GLU A 24 -1.89 12.98 -1.25
C GLU A 24 -2.72 12.53 -0.05
N ALA A 25 -3.97 12.09 -0.27
CA ALA A 25 -4.83 11.60 0.78
C ALA A 25 -4.26 10.35 1.45
N LEU A 26 -3.73 9.38 0.68
CA LEU A 26 -3.11 8.17 1.23
C LEU A 26 -1.93 8.50 2.14
N LEU A 27 -1.07 9.46 1.76
CA LEU A 27 0.05 9.90 2.58
C LEU A 27 -0.43 10.55 3.88
N ARG A 28 -1.38 11.49 3.78
CA ARG A 28 -1.93 12.17 4.98
C ARG A 28 -2.58 11.19 5.95
N LEU A 29 -3.33 10.21 5.45
CA LEU A 29 -3.99 9.21 6.30
C LEU A 29 -2.98 8.34 7.07
N VAL A 30 -1.81 8.06 6.46
CA VAL A 30 -0.72 7.37 7.15
C VAL A 30 -0.07 8.28 8.18
N ASP A 31 0.26 9.52 7.83
CA ASP A 31 0.89 10.49 8.74
C ASP A 31 0.01 10.80 9.96
N ASP A 32 -1.30 10.88 9.75
CA ASP A 32 -2.30 11.13 10.79
C ASP A 32 -2.80 9.85 11.48
N GLU A 33 -2.28 8.67 11.11
CA GLU A 33 -2.64 7.36 11.67
C GLU A 33 -4.16 7.09 11.66
N VAL A 34 -4.83 7.34 10.54
CA VAL A 34 -6.28 7.20 10.41
C VAL A 34 -6.67 5.75 10.06
N TYR A 35 -6.66 4.88 11.07
CA TYR A 35 -6.96 3.45 10.93
C TYR A 35 -8.35 3.16 10.35
N GLU A 36 -9.34 4.02 10.61
CA GLU A 36 -10.71 3.86 10.12
C GLU A 36 -10.83 4.00 8.60
N ALA A 37 -9.78 4.48 7.91
CA ALA A 37 -9.77 4.63 6.47
C ALA A 37 -9.51 3.32 5.70
N VAL A 38 -9.14 2.23 6.38
CA VAL A 38 -8.84 0.92 5.73
C VAL A 38 -9.93 0.47 4.74
N PRO A 39 -11.24 0.55 5.05
CA PRO A 39 -12.30 0.19 4.08
C PRO A 39 -12.30 1.04 2.81
N ASP A 40 -11.89 2.31 2.89
CA ASP A 40 -11.82 3.24 1.75
C ASP A 40 -10.53 3.08 0.94
N ILE A 41 -9.45 2.59 1.55
CA ILE A 41 -8.17 2.34 0.89
C ILE A 41 -8.20 1.02 0.11
N LEU A 42 -8.87 -0.01 0.63
CA LEU A 42 -8.91 -1.35 0.01
C LEU A 42 -9.31 -1.36 -1.48
N PRO A 43 -10.34 -0.62 -1.95
CA PRO A 43 -10.68 -0.56 -3.37
C PRO A 43 -9.55 -0.03 -4.25
N LEU A 44 -8.68 0.85 -3.72
CA LEU A 44 -7.60 1.50 -4.46
C LEU A 44 -6.47 0.55 -4.85
N LEU A 45 -6.39 -0.63 -4.22
CA LEU A 45 -5.53 -1.72 -4.68
C LEU A 45 -5.84 -2.17 -6.12
N ASN A 46 -7.03 -1.85 -6.65
CA ASN A 46 -7.43 -2.16 -8.04
C ASN A 46 -7.42 -0.92 -8.94
N SER A 47 -6.81 0.18 -8.52
CA SER A 47 -6.73 1.40 -9.32
C SER A 47 -6.04 1.14 -10.68
N PRO A 48 -6.52 1.75 -11.79
CA PRO A 48 -5.79 1.70 -13.05
C PRO A 48 -4.38 2.32 -12.94
N GLU A 49 -4.21 3.26 -12.02
CA GLU A 49 -2.95 3.97 -11.82
C GLU A 49 -1.98 3.19 -10.90
N THR A 50 -0.82 2.86 -11.44
CA THR A 50 0.25 2.14 -10.71
C THR A 50 0.64 2.82 -9.40
N ALA A 51 0.78 4.14 -9.42
CA ALA A 51 1.15 4.92 -8.24
C ALA A 51 0.11 4.81 -7.11
N ILE A 52 -1.18 4.69 -7.46
CA ILE A 52 -2.26 4.53 -6.49
C ILE A 52 -2.28 3.12 -5.90
N ARG A 53 -2.10 2.09 -6.72
CA ARG A 53 -2.01 0.71 -6.21
C ARG A 53 -0.85 0.54 -5.23
N SER A 54 0.32 1.09 -5.58
CA SER A 54 1.53 1.11 -4.74
C SER A 54 1.29 1.87 -3.43
N SER A 55 0.78 3.11 -3.51
CA SER A 55 0.49 3.92 -2.32
C SER A 55 -0.57 3.29 -1.42
N ALA A 56 -1.57 2.63 -1.99
CA ALA A 56 -2.61 1.93 -1.24
C ALA A 56 -2.04 0.70 -0.53
N ALA A 57 -1.19 -0.09 -1.19
CA ALA A 57 -0.51 -1.22 -0.57
C ALA A 57 0.36 -0.77 0.61
N TYR A 58 1.15 0.29 0.41
CA TYR A 58 1.93 0.92 1.48
C TYR A 58 1.02 1.33 2.63
N ALA A 59 0.01 2.18 2.40
CA ALA A 59 -0.86 2.69 3.46
C ALA A 59 -1.56 1.57 4.25
N LEU A 60 -2.00 0.52 3.57
CA LEU A 60 -2.61 -0.65 4.19
C LEU A 60 -1.64 -1.46 5.06
N GLY A 61 -0.34 -1.47 4.74
CA GLY A 61 0.69 -2.07 5.58
C GLY A 61 0.85 -1.39 6.94
N TYR A 62 0.63 -0.08 7.00
CA TYR A 62 0.73 0.72 8.23
C TYR A 62 -0.59 0.80 8.99
N LEU A 63 -1.70 1.07 8.28
CA LEU A 63 -3.02 1.30 8.87
C LEU A 63 -3.83 0.02 9.05
N GLY A 64 -3.44 -1.09 8.43
CA GLY A 64 -4.18 -2.35 8.45
C GLY A 64 -4.02 -3.21 9.70
N ILE A 65 -3.37 -2.72 10.76
CA ILE A 65 -2.98 -3.50 11.95
C ILE A 65 -4.17 -4.08 12.73
N ASP A 66 -5.33 -3.42 12.69
CA ASP A 66 -6.55 -3.90 13.36
C ASP A 66 -7.39 -4.83 12.46
N GLU A 67 -7.08 -4.87 11.15
CA GLU A 67 -7.79 -5.67 10.14
C GLU A 67 -6.85 -6.63 9.39
N ILE A 68 -5.77 -7.10 10.04
CA ILE A 68 -4.67 -7.89 9.42
C ILE A 68 -5.16 -8.99 8.50
N LYS A 69 -6.16 -9.79 8.89
CA LYS A 69 -6.66 -10.90 8.05
C LYS A 69 -7.28 -10.42 6.74
N LYS A 70 -8.09 -9.38 6.80
CA LYS A 70 -8.78 -8.81 5.63
C LYS A 70 -7.79 -8.12 4.71
N VAL A 71 -6.92 -7.29 5.29
CA VAL A 71 -5.90 -6.55 4.55
C VAL A 71 -4.85 -7.49 3.96
N GLY A 72 -4.34 -8.43 4.75
CA GLY A 72 -3.38 -9.44 4.31
C GLY A 72 -3.91 -10.29 3.16
N TYR A 73 -5.17 -10.75 3.24
CA TYR A 73 -5.79 -11.48 2.13
C TYR A 73 -5.90 -10.63 0.85
N ALA A 74 -6.25 -9.34 0.96
CA ALA A 74 -6.30 -8.44 -0.19
C ALA A 74 -4.90 -8.23 -0.82
N LEU A 75 -3.87 -8.07 0.01
CA LEU A 75 -2.49 -7.84 -0.43
C LEU A 75 -1.86 -9.06 -1.11
N ILE A 76 -2.29 -10.31 -0.79
CA ILE A 76 -1.81 -11.50 -1.50
C ILE A 76 -2.04 -11.40 -3.01
N ASN A 77 -3.17 -10.84 -3.46
CA ASN A 77 -3.46 -10.70 -4.88
C ASN A 77 -2.47 -9.74 -5.57
N ILE A 78 -2.00 -8.74 -4.84
CA ILE A 78 -1.09 -7.68 -5.31
C ILE A 78 0.33 -8.21 -5.54
N LEU A 79 0.69 -9.36 -4.96
CA LEU A 79 1.93 -10.07 -5.28
C LEU A 79 2.04 -10.48 -6.76
N ASN A 80 0.94 -10.44 -7.51
CA ASN A 80 0.89 -10.73 -8.94
C ASN A 80 0.78 -9.46 -9.81
N ASP A 81 0.88 -8.26 -9.23
CA ASP A 81 0.77 -7.02 -10.00
C ASP A 81 1.84 -6.97 -11.12
N PRO A 82 1.50 -6.48 -12.33
CA PRO A 82 2.47 -6.34 -13.40
C PRO A 82 3.65 -5.43 -13.02
N GLU A 83 3.41 -4.44 -12.16
CA GLU A 83 4.39 -3.41 -11.81
C GLU A 83 5.22 -3.82 -10.59
N GLU A 84 6.55 -3.76 -10.74
CA GLU A 84 7.49 -4.20 -9.70
C GLU A 84 7.31 -3.44 -8.39
N ILE A 85 7.13 -2.12 -8.46
CA ILE A 85 6.98 -1.27 -7.28
C ILE A 85 5.75 -1.68 -6.45
N VAL A 86 4.65 -2.03 -7.12
CA VAL A 86 3.41 -2.45 -6.47
C VAL A 86 3.58 -3.80 -5.78
N ARG A 87 4.27 -4.76 -6.43
CA ARG A 87 4.59 -6.05 -5.80
C ARG A 87 5.48 -5.88 -4.58
N TYR A 88 6.49 -5.00 -4.67
CA TYR A 88 7.41 -4.72 -3.56
C TYR A 88 6.67 -4.12 -2.36
N ASP A 89 5.81 -3.11 -2.59
CA ASP A 89 5.03 -2.51 -1.51
C ASP A 89 4.06 -3.51 -0.88
N ALA A 90 3.49 -4.42 -1.66
CA ALA A 90 2.65 -5.50 -1.12
C ALA A 90 3.46 -6.46 -0.23
N ILE A 91 4.67 -6.86 -0.63
CA ILE A 91 5.55 -7.70 0.19
C ILE A 91 5.90 -6.99 1.50
N GLU A 92 6.29 -5.72 1.43
CA GLU A 92 6.59 -4.96 2.65
C GLU A 92 5.36 -4.81 3.54
N ALA A 93 4.21 -4.47 2.98
CA ALA A 93 2.96 -4.34 3.74
C ALA A 93 2.59 -5.65 4.43
N LEU A 94 2.67 -6.79 3.74
CA LEU A 94 2.47 -8.12 4.32
C LEU A 94 3.46 -8.42 5.45
N GLY A 95 4.72 -8.00 5.29
CA GLY A 95 5.76 -8.11 6.32
C GLY A 95 5.49 -7.22 7.53
N GLY A 96 5.08 -5.97 7.32
CA GLY A 96 4.71 -5.02 8.37
C GLY A 96 3.51 -5.48 9.19
N LEU A 97 2.53 -6.08 8.52
CA LEU A 97 1.37 -6.72 9.15
C LEU A 97 1.68 -8.08 9.79
N GLN A 98 2.89 -8.62 9.58
CA GLN A 98 3.30 -9.97 10.00
C GLN A 98 2.30 -11.06 9.56
N TYR A 99 1.75 -10.93 8.35
CA TYR A 99 0.72 -11.84 7.85
C TYR A 99 1.33 -13.15 7.35
N ILE A 100 1.46 -14.12 8.25
CA ILE A 100 2.17 -15.39 8.03
C ILE A 100 1.53 -16.26 6.94
N GLU A 101 0.24 -16.10 6.69
CA GLU A 101 -0.51 -16.85 5.68
C GLU A 101 -0.08 -16.50 4.24
N ALA A 102 0.67 -15.40 4.04
CA ALA A 102 1.25 -15.03 2.75
C ALA A 102 2.67 -15.62 2.51
N VAL A 103 3.26 -16.32 3.49
CA VAL A 103 4.67 -16.73 3.43
C VAL A 103 4.96 -17.64 2.24
N ASP A 104 4.08 -18.58 1.93
CA ASP A 104 4.33 -19.52 0.83
C ASP A 104 4.19 -18.82 -0.53
N GLN A 105 3.23 -17.91 -0.67
CA GLN A 105 3.07 -17.10 -1.89
C GLN A 105 4.26 -16.15 -2.08
N ILE A 106 4.79 -15.56 -1.00
CA ILE A 106 5.99 -14.72 -1.05
C ILE A 106 7.21 -15.57 -1.43
N LYS A 107 7.40 -16.75 -0.85
CA LYS A 107 8.50 -17.67 -1.22
C LYS A 107 8.43 -18.05 -2.70
N ASP A 108 7.26 -18.44 -3.19
CA ASP A 108 7.05 -18.78 -4.59
C ASP A 108 7.40 -17.61 -5.51
N LYS A 109 7.07 -16.38 -5.09
CA LYS A 109 7.45 -15.18 -5.84
C LYS A 109 8.95 -14.94 -5.82
N LEU A 110 9.61 -15.03 -4.67
CA LEU A 110 11.07 -14.82 -4.56
C LEU A 110 11.88 -15.86 -5.35
N ILE A 111 11.44 -17.12 -5.36
CA ILE A 111 12.10 -18.21 -6.10
C ILE A 111 11.98 -17.99 -7.62
N ASN A 112 10.84 -17.47 -8.07
CA ASN A 112 10.55 -17.26 -9.48
C ASN A 112 10.76 -15.80 -9.93
N ASP A 113 11.35 -14.95 -9.10
CA ASP A 113 11.47 -13.52 -9.37
C ASP A 113 12.58 -13.25 -10.42
N PRO A 114 12.24 -12.75 -11.63
CA PRO A 114 13.25 -12.36 -12.61
C PRO A 114 14.08 -11.12 -12.18
N TYR A 115 13.73 -10.45 -11.09
CA TYR A 115 14.32 -9.20 -10.60
C TYR A 115 14.88 -9.24 -9.18
N ALA A 116 15.01 -10.42 -8.54
CA ALA A 116 15.54 -10.61 -7.18
C ALA A 116 16.91 -9.95 -6.89
N LYS A 117 17.61 -9.48 -7.93
CA LYS A 117 18.88 -8.76 -7.84
C LYS A 117 18.77 -7.26 -7.50
N TYR A 118 17.57 -6.66 -7.48
CA TYR A 118 17.39 -5.21 -7.26
C TYR A 118 16.74 -4.82 -5.92
N ILE A 119 16.33 -5.80 -5.11
CA ILE A 119 15.84 -5.59 -3.74
C ILE A 119 17.00 -5.18 -2.83
N ASN A 120 17.39 -3.91 -2.93
CA ASN A 120 18.25 -3.24 -1.97
C ASN A 120 17.40 -2.20 -1.19
N PRO A 121 17.32 -2.29 0.15
CA PRO A 121 16.51 -1.39 1.00
C PRO A 121 16.85 0.11 0.84
N VAL A 122 17.98 0.45 0.21
CA VAL A 122 18.40 1.84 -0.08
C VAL A 122 17.57 2.50 -1.20
N SER A 123 16.86 1.72 -2.03
CA SER A 123 16.19 2.23 -3.25
C SER A 123 14.99 3.15 -2.98
N ARG A 124 14.39 3.11 -1.78
CA ARG A 124 13.21 3.93 -1.44
C ARG A 124 13.52 5.42 -1.31
N LYS A 125 14.67 5.81 -0.74
CA LYS A 125 14.97 7.23 -0.51
C LYS A 125 15.19 8.04 -1.80
N ASN A 126 15.55 7.40 -2.90
CA ASN A 126 15.88 8.08 -4.15
C ASN A 126 14.75 8.08 -5.20
N ARG A 127 13.57 7.52 -4.91
CA ARG A 127 12.47 7.44 -5.90
C ARG A 127 11.22 8.25 -5.53
N VAL A 128 11.10 8.74 -4.30
CA VAL A 128 9.90 9.48 -3.86
C VAL A 128 9.97 10.97 -4.22
N TYR A 129 11.16 11.52 -4.51
CA TYR A 129 11.34 12.90 -4.99
C TYR A 129 12.48 12.94 -6.01
N GLY A 130 12.22 12.52 -7.25
CA GLY A 130 13.07 12.90 -8.37
C GLY A 130 12.68 14.31 -8.82
N ASP A 131 13.68 15.17 -8.99
CA ASP A 131 13.58 16.60 -9.37
C ASP A 131 12.55 16.92 -10.47
#